data_AF-A0A7V2TSR1-F1
#
_entry.id   AF-A0A7V2TSR1-F1
#
_cell.length_a   1.000
_cell.length_b   1.000
_cell.length_c   1.000
_cell.angle_alpha   90.00
_cell.angle_beta   90.00
_cell.angle_gamma   90.00
#
_symmetry.space_group_name_H-M   'P 1'
#
loop_
_entity.id
_entity.type
_entity.pdbx_description
1 polymer ?
#
loop_
_entity_poly.entity_id
_entity_poly.type
_entity_poly.pdbx_seq_one_letter_code
_entity_poly.pdbx_strand_id
1 'polypeptide(L)'
;MSSTPSFQWTREQIVWGAVLVGAVVLLGGTGILALRSDDRAVENPSLFRVVFPENAEAARRHKDIFSRVPQERLDVTKARRQEAIEDYLARIEARKDPPNETADMLFALGTLYRQEQDFQNASWAFEQITRDYPDSPKFLPAWLELLTCYEVLDNTDAIRRTCMDMMKVFPPDSDAYRLAENKLLKSKNLDIPGPLPDPQNADAAE
;
A
#
# COMPACT_ATOMS: atom_id res chain seq x y z
N MET A 1 24.89 44.61 -11.57
CA MET A 1 25.89 44.17 -10.58
C MET A 1 25.17 43.32 -9.54
N SER A 2 25.36 42.01 -9.58
CA SER A 2 24.83 41.07 -8.56
C SER A 2 25.74 39.85 -8.52
N SER A 3 26.47 39.70 -7.43
CA SER A 3 27.46 38.66 -7.17
C SER A 3 26.76 37.37 -6.74
N THR A 4 27.07 36.23 -7.37
CA THR A 4 26.67 34.89 -6.91
C THR A 4 27.74 34.33 -5.95
N PRO A 5 27.36 33.74 -4.80
CA PRO A 5 28.33 33.06 -3.94
C PRO A 5 28.56 31.63 -4.43
N SER A 6 29.80 31.29 -4.75
CA SER A 6 30.22 29.91 -5.01
C SER A 6 30.53 29.21 -3.68
N PHE A 7 29.79 28.17 -3.35
CA PHE A 7 30.00 27.33 -2.17
C PHE A 7 31.19 26.38 -2.41
N GLN A 8 32.29 26.57 -1.69
CA GLN A 8 33.47 25.71 -1.75
C GLN A 8 33.59 24.89 -0.46
N TRP A 9 33.58 23.57 -0.59
CA TRP A 9 33.79 22.65 0.53
C TRP A 9 35.26 22.65 0.96
N THR A 10 35.51 22.87 2.25
CA THR A 10 36.85 22.77 2.82
C THR A 10 37.24 21.30 3.03
N ARG A 11 38.52 20.99 2.84
CA ARG A 11 39.08 19.63 2.94
C ARG A 11 38.83 18.94 4.28
N GLU A 12 38.54 19.71 5.33
CA GLU A 12 38.25 19.19 6.67
C GLU A 12 36.85 18.56 6.79
N GLN A 13 35.85 19.05 6.03
CA GLN A 13 34.49 18.48 6.10
C GLN A 13 34.38 17.10 5.43
N ILE A 14 35.28 16.79 4.50
CA ILE A 14 35.34 15.47 3.84
C ILE A 14 35.94 14.41 4.78
N VAL A 15 36.89 14.78 5.65
CA VAL A 15 37.57 13.83 6.55
C VAL A 15 36.63 13.34 7.66
N TRP A 16 35.79 14.21 8.21
CA TRP A 16 34.82 13.81 9.25
C TRP A 16 33.68 12.94 8.73
N GLY A 17 33.29 13.09 7.45
CA GLY A 17 32.25 12.24 6.84
C GLY A 17 32.65 10.75 6.71
N ALA A 18 33.94 10.45 6.55
CA ALA A 18 34.42 9.08 6.39
C ALA A 18 34.55 8.31 7.72
N VAL A 19 34.79 9.00 8.85
CA VAL A 19 34.99 8.37 10.16
C VAL A 19 33.68 7.81 10.75
N LEU A 20 32.54 8.44 10.45
CA LEU A 20 31.23 8.01 10.97
C LEU A 20 30.72 6.69 10.35
N VAL A 21 31.11 6.37 9.11
CA VAL A 21 30.68 5.13 8.43
C VAL A 21 31.41 3.88 8.98
N GLY A 22 32.61 4.05 9.58
CA GLY A 22 33.41 2.92 10.08
C GLY A 22 32.95 2.32 11.42
N ALA A 23 32.18 3.05 12.24
CA ALA A 23 31.90 2.65 13.63
C ALA A 23 30.68 1.73 13.81
N VAL A 24 29.81 1.59 12.81
CA VAL A 24 28.55 0.81 12.93
C VAL A 24 28.76 -0.71 12.72
N VAL A 25 29.91 -1.12 12.17
CA VAL A 25 30.15 -2.53 11.79
C VAL A 25 30.73 -3.39 12.93
N LEU A 26 31.10 -2.82 14.09
CA LEU A 26 31.82 -3.54 15.15
C LEU A 26 31.00 -3.94 16.38
N LEU A 27 29.68 -3.70 16.43
CA LEU A 27 28.83 -3.98 17.61
C LEU A 27 27.62 -4.90 17.32
N GLY A 28 27.73 -5.82 16.37
CA GLY A 28 26.62 -6.70 15.95
C GLY A 28 26.87 -8.20 16.07
N GLY A 29 27.90 -8.63 16.82
CA GLY A 29 28.30 -10.05 16.85
C GLY A 29 28.56 -10.57 18.25
N THR A 30 27.53 -11.07 18.94
CA THR A 30 27.60 -12.17 19.93
C THR A 30 26.19 -12.46 20.46
N GLY A 31 25.66 -13.67 20.27
CA GLY A 31 24.41 -14.05 20.93
C GLY A 31 23.73 -15.31 20.41
N ILE A 32 24.43 -16.45 20.36
CA ILE A 32 23.80 -17.78 20.29
C ILE A 32 23.79 -18.35 21.71
N LEU A 33 22.62 -18.60 22.28
CA LEU A 33 22.48 -19.55 23.39
C LEU A 33 21.16 -20.33 23.28
N ALA A 34 21.33 -21.64 23.34
CA ALA A 34 20.35 -22.68 23.13
C ALA A 34 19.39 -22.88 24.31
N LEU A 35 18.13 -23.21 24.01
CA LEU A 35 17.26 -23.98 24.89
C LEU A 35 16.55 -25.10 24.09
N ARG A 36 16.98 -26.33 24.38
CA ARG A 36 16.23 -27.62 24.36
C ARG A 36 15.07 -27.47 25.37
N SER A 37 13.87 -28.04 25.29
CA SER A 37 13.31 -29.28 24.75
C SER A 37 11.79 -29.23 25.01
N ASP A 38 10.92 -29.74 24.14
CA ASP A 38 9.98 -30.82 24.49
C ASP A 38 9.25 -31.34 23.25
N ASP A 39 9.09 -32.66 23.19
CA ASP A 39 8.40 -33.41 22.15
C ASP A 39 6.89 -33.20 22.24
N ARG A 40 6.18 -33.11 21.10
CA ARG A 40 4.99 -33.94 20.78
C ARG A 40 4.66 -33.88 19.29
N ALA A 41 4.44 -35.07 18.75
CA ALA A 41 4.08 -35.37 17.37
C ALA A 41 2.78 -34.70 16.92
N VAL A 42 2.80 -34.16 15.71
CA VAL A 42 1.63 -34.10 14.81
C VAL A 42 2.11 -34.54 13.43
N GLU A 43 1.85 -35.81 13.11
CA GLU A 43 1.88 -36.32 11.75
C GLU A 43 0.69 -35.74 10.98
N ASN A 44 0.94 -34.85 10.02
CA ASN A 44 0.00 -34.56 8.95
C ASN A 44 0.78 -34.16 7.67
N PRO A 45 0.88 -35.04 6.65
CA PRO A 45 1.68 -34.78 5.46
C PRO A 45 0.82 -34.12 4.37
N SER A 46 0.52 -32.83 4.51
CA SER A 46 0.03 -32.00 3.38
C SER A 46 0.21 -30.49 3.59
N LEU A 47 1.16 -30.08 4.43
CA LEU A 47 1.56 -28.69 4.56
C LEU A 47 2.87 -28.47 3.83
N PHE A 48 2.82 -27.63 2.81
CA PHE A 48 3.95 -27.03 2.12
C PHE A 48 4.91 -26.45 3.17
N ARG A 49 5.90 -27.23 3.59
CA ARG A 49 6.91 -26.79 4.54
C ARG A 49 7.89 -25.93 3.76
N VAL A 50 7.76 -24.61 3.89
CA VAL A 50 8.82 -23.69 3.48
C VAL A 50 10.00 -23.96 4.42
N VAL A 51 10.91 -24.82 3.97
CA VAL A 51 12.18 -25.06 4.66
C VAL A 51 13.02 -23.82 4.38
N PHE A 52 13.07 -22.89 5.34
CA PHE A 52 14.06 -21.82 5.32
C PHE A 52 15.42 -22.46 5.61
N PRO A 53 16.35 -22.44 4.66
CA PRO A 53 17.57 -23.20 4.84
C PRO A 53 18.58 -22.38 5.66
N GLU A 54 19.09 -23.01 6.71
CA GLU A 54 19.84 -22.37 7.80
C GLU A 54 21.32 -22.10 7.46
N ASN A 55 21.73 -22.22 6.19
CA ASN A 55 23.11 -21.95 5.78
C ASN A 55 23.23 -21.04 4.54
N ALA A 56 24.31 -20.25 4.50
CA ALA A 56 24.55 -19.20 3.51
C ALA A 56 24.67 -19.70 2.06
N GLU A 57 24.88 -21.00 1.83
CA GLU A 57 24.86 -21.61 0.50
C GLU A 57 23.44 -21.86 -0.02
N ALA A 58 22.49 -22.17 0.86
CA ALA A 58 21.11 -22.36 0.45
C ALA A 58 20.37 -21.02 0.21
N ALA A 59 20.83 -19.94 0.83
CA ALA A 59 20.45 -18.58 0.45
C ALA A 59 20.89 -18.21 -1.00
N ARG A 60 22.02 -18.75 -1.49
CA ARG A 60 22.45 -18.58 -2.90
C ARG A 60 21.55 -19.35 -3.87
N ARG A 61 21.05 -20.53 -3.48
CA ARG A 61 20.05 -21.28 -4.26
C ARG A 61 18.66 -20.64 -4.22
N HIS A 62 18.32 -19.92 -3.16
CA HIS A 62 17.05 -19.19 -3.06
C HIS A 62 16.94 -18.04 -4.08
N LYS A 63 18.08 -17.47 -4.51
CA LYS A 63 18.13 -16.52 -5.62
C LYS A 63 17.83 -17.17 -6.98
N ASP A 64 17.99 -18.49 -7.07
CA ASP A 64 17.83 -19.26 -8.31
C ASP A 64 16.44 -19.91 -8.46
N ILE A 65 15.59 -19.85 -7.44
CA ILE A 65 14.20 -20.32 -7.53
C ILE A 65 13.32 -19.25 -8.19
N PHE A 66 13.57 -17.97 -7.88
CA PHE A 66 12.87 -16.84 -8.52
C PHE A 66 13.33 -16.57 -9.96
N SER A 67 14.57 -16.95 -10.34
CA SER A 67 15.05 -16.87 -11.74
C SER A 67 14.49 -17.98 -12.63
N ARG A 68 13.88 -19.03 -12.05
CA ARG A 68 13.38 -20.22 -12.76
C ARG A 68 11.88 -20.26 -12.96
N VAL A 69 11.14 -19.21 -12.59
CA VAL A 69 9.78 -19.08 -13.12
C VAL A 69 9.93 -18.92 -14.64
N PRO A 70 9.48 -19.88 -15.47
CA PRO A 70 9.68 -19.78 -16.90
C PRO A 70 9.06 -18.47 -17.38
N GLN A 71 9.79 -17.67 -18.17
CA GLN A 71 9.27 -16.42 -18.73
C GLN A 71 7.91 -16.65 -19.40
N GLU A 72 7.74 -17.78 -20.10
CA GLU A 72 6.47 -18.25 -20.65
C GLU A 72 5.31 -18.30 -19.62
N ARG A 73 5.56 -18.73 -18.37
CA ARG A 73 4.53 -18.71 -17.32
C ARG A 73 4.21 -17.28 -16.87
N LEU A 74 5.22 -16.41 -16.76
CA LEU A 74 5.02 -14.99 -16.43
C LEU A 74 4.26 -14.28 -17.56
N ASP A 75 4.66 -14.48 -18.80
CA ASP A 75 4.06 -13.88 -20.00
C ASP A 75 2.62 -14.33 -20.18
N VAL A 76 2.33 -15.62 -20.00
CA VAL A 76 0.95 -16.14 -20.02
C VAL A 76 0.12 -15.52 -18.90
N THR A 77 0.68 -15.32 -17.70
CA THR A 77 -0.08 -14.66 -16.61
C THR A 77 -0.32 -13.18 -16.88
N LYS A 78 0.62 -12.47 -17.52
CA LYS A 78 0.46 -11.07 -17.93
C LYS A 78 -0.57 -10.93 -19.06
N ALA A 79 -0.46 -11.73 -20.11
CA ALA A 79 -1.38 -11.72 -21.23
C ALA A 79 -2.83 -11.99 -20.78
N ARG A 80 -3.03 -12.97 -19.90
CA ARG A 80 -4.36 -13.26 -19.32
C ARG A 80 -4.92 -12.11 -18.48
N ARG A 81 -4.07 -11.39 -17.74
CA ARG A 81 -4.51 -10.22 -16.98
C ARG A 81 -4.88 -9.06 -17.91
N GLN A 82 -4.13 -8.86 -18.98
CA GLN A 82 -4.43 -7.85 -19.99
C GLN A 82 -5.77 -8.12 -20.70
N GLU A 83 -6.00 -9.37 -21.11
CA GLU A 83 -7.28 -9.80 -21.70
C GLU A 83 -8.45 -9.56 -20.72
N ALA A 84 -8.28 -9.88 -19.44
CA ALA A 84 -9.30 -9.63 -18.42
C ALA A 84 -9.58 -8.14 -18.20
N ILE A 85 -8.54 -7.29 -18.22
CA ILE A 85 -8.70 -5.83 -18.14
C ILE A 85 -9.53 -5.32 -19.31
N GLU A 86 -9.23 -5.77 -20.53
CA GLU A 86 -9.94 -5.36 -21.75
C GLU A 86 -11.41 -5.82 -21.73
N ASP A 87 -11.69 -7.05 -21.31
CA ASP A 87 -13.07 -7.56 -21.16
C ASP A 87 -13.87 -6.72 -20.15
N TYR A 88 -13.31 -6.46 -18.96
CA TYR A 88 -13.98 -5.65 -17.95
C TYR A 88 -14.25 -4.23 -18.44
N LEU A 89 -13.28 -3.58 -19.08
CA LEU A 89 -13.46 -2.24 -19.63
C LEU A 89 -14.59 -2.21 -20.67
N ALA A 90 -14.59 -3.15 -21.61
CA ALA A 90 -15.62 -3.22 -22.65
C ALA A 90 -17.03 -3.41 -22.05
N ARG A 91 -17.17 -4.23 -21.01
CA ARG A 91 -18.45 -4.46 -20.31
C ARG A 91 -18.92 -3.24 -19.53
N ILE A 92 -18.01 -2.59 -18.80
CA ILE A 92 -18.29 -1.35 -18.05
C ILE A 92 -18.71 -0.23 -19.01
N GLU A 93 -18.00 -0.06 -20.13
CA GLU A 93 -18.33 0.93 -21.16
C GLU A 93 -19.68 0.66 -21.82
N ALA A 94 -20.01 -0.62 -22.04
CA ALA A 94 -21.29 -1.00 -22.59
C ALA A 94 -22.47 -0.65 -21.65
N ARG A 95 -22.21 -0.49 -20.34
CA ARG A 95 -23.21 -0.14 -19.30
C ARG A 95 -24.45 -1.04 -19.33
N LYS A 96 -24.24 -2.34 -19.57
CA LYS A 96 -25.33 -3.32 -19.70
C LYS A 96 -25.59 -4.09 -18.41
N ASP A 97 -24.55 -4.26 -17.60
CA ASP A 97 -24.61 -5.07 -16.39
C ASP A 97 -25.30 -4.30 -15.24
N PRO A 98 -25.94 -5.00 -14.30
CA PRO A 98 -26.53 -4.39 -13.12
C PRO A 98 -25.52 -3.58 -12.28
N PRO A 99 -25.97 -2.61 -11.46
CA PRO A 99 -25.06 -1.77 -10.69
C PRO A 99 -24.10 -2.54 -9.78
N ASN A 100 -24.58 -3.56 -9.07
CA ASN A 100 -23.73 -4.37 -8.17
C ASN A 100 -22.70 -5.19 -8.94
N GLU A 101 -23.08 -5.78 -10.08
CA GLU A 101 -22.15 -6.51 -10.95
C GLU A 101 -21.10 -5.57 -11.57
N THR A 102 -21.52 -4.36 -11.95
CA THR A 102 -20.60 -3.33 -12.45
C THR A 102 -19.60 -2.91 -11.37
N ALA A 103 -20.04 -2.75 -10.12
CA ALA A 103 -19.14 -2.46 -9.00
C ALA A 103 -18.17 -3.61 -8.71
N ASP A 104 -18.62 -4.88 -8.83
CA ASP A 104 -17.74 -6.04 -8.70
C ASP A 104 -16.66 -6.08 -9.78
N MET A 105 -17.03 -5.77 -11.04
CA MET A 105 -16.08 -5.67 -12.16
C MET A 105 -15.09 -4.52 -11.96
N LEU A 106 -15.56 -3.34 -11.55
CA LEU A 106 -14.69 -2.21 -11.23
C LEU A 106 -13.70 -2.57 -10.10
N PHE A 107 -14.14 -3.32 -9.10
CA PHE A 107 -13.28 -3.74 -8.00
C PHE A 107 -12.23 -4.75 -8.47
N ALA A 108 -12.62 -5.70 -9.32
CA ALA A 108 -11.72 -6.66 -9.94
C ALA A 108 -10.69 -5.94 -10.84
N LEU A 109 -11.14 -4.97 -11.63
CA LEU A 109 -10.30 -4.14 -12.50
C LEU A 109 -9.27 -3.34 -11.69
N GLY A 110 -9.70 -2.65 -10.63
CA GLY A 110 -8.79 -1.94 -9.73
C GLY A 110 -7.77 -2.86 -9.06
N THR A 111 -8.19 -4.08 -8.68
CA THR A 111 -7.30 -5.10 -8.12
C THR A 111 -6.25 -5.57 -9.13
N LEU A 112 -6.64 -5.78 -10.39
CA LEU A 112 -5.73 -6.16 -11.47
C LEU A 112 -4.70 -5.05 -11.74
N TYR A 113 -5.13 -3.79 -11.83
CA TYR A 113 -4.22 -2.65 -11.98
C TYR A 113 -3.24 -2.55 -10.80
N ARG A 114 -3.71 -2.75 -9.57
CA ARG A 114 -2.84 -2.77 -8.39
C ARG A 114 -1.80 -3.89 -8.44
N GLN A 115 -2.17 -5.07 -8.94
CA GLN A 115 -1.24 -6.19 -9.14
C GLN A 115 -0.16 -5.87 -10.20
N GLU A 116 -0.49 -5.06 -11.19
CA GLU A 116 0.45 -4.52 -12.19
C GLU A 116 1.21 -3.28 -11.69
N GLN A 117 1.02 -2.87 -10.44
CA GLN A 117 1.58 -1.65 -9.85
C GLN A 117 1.14 -0.35 -10.55
N ASP A 118 0.06 -0.41 -11.33
CA ASP A 118 -0.58 0.75 -11.95
C ASP A 118 -1.58 1.36 -10.95
N PHE A 119 -1.05 2.02 -9.93
CA PHE A 119 -1.86 2.58 -8.85
C PHE A 119 -2.73 3.75 -9.33
N GLN A 120 -2.37 4.42 -10.42
CA GLN A 120 -3.16 5.47 -11.04
C GLN A 120 -4.46 4.90 -11.61
N ASN A 121 -4.39 3.88 -12.47
CA ASN A 121 -5.60 3.26 -13.01
C ASN A 121 -6.38 2.49 -11.95
N ALA A 122 -5.69 1.89 -10.96
CA ALA A 122 -6.35 1.28 -9.81
C ALA A 122 -7.20 2.30 -9.03
N SER A 123 -6.62 3.48 -8.73
CA SER A 123 -7.35 4.55 -8.03
C SER A 123 -8.58 5.01 -8.79
N TRP A 124 -8.47 5.19 -10.12
CA TRP A 124 -9.62 5.54 -10.96
C TRP A 124 -10.77 4.53 -10.85
N ALA A 125 -10.46 3.23 -10.91
CA ALA A 125 -11.47 2.17 -10.84
C ALA A 125 -12.18 2.14 -9.48
N PHE A 126 -11.43 2.26 -8.38
CA PHE A 126 -12.01 2.31 -7.04
C PHE A 126 -12.81 3.60 -6.81
N GLU A 127 -12.38 4.75 -7.34
CA GLU A 127 -13.15 6.00 -7.28
C GLU A 127 -14.51 5.92 -7.98
N GLN A 128 -14.62 5.17 -9.08
CA GLN A 128 -15.93 4.98 -9.70
C GLN A 128 -16.89 4.29 -8.73
N ILE A 129 -16.42 3.31 -7.95
CA ILE A 129 -17.24 2.59 -6.97
C ILE A 129 -17.71 3.53 -5.86
N THR A 130 -16.79 4.32 -5.30
CA THR A 130 -17.11 5.22 -4.18
C THR A 130 -18.01 6.38 -4.57
N ARG A 131 -18.06 6.73 -5.86
CA ARG A 131 -18.93 7.80 -6.36
C ARG A 131 -20.28 7.30 -6.86
N ASP A 132 -20.26 6.24 -7.67
CA ASP A 132 -21.42 5.86 -8.48
C ASP A 132 -22.18 4.64 -7.91
N TYR A 133 -21.60 3.93 -6.93
CA TYR A 133 -22.16 2.68 -6.39
C TYR A 133 -22.16 2.63 -4.85
N PRO A 134 -22.80 3.60 -4.16
CA PRO A 134 -22.81 3.67 -2.69
C PRO A 134 -23.48 2.49 -1.98
N ASP A 135 -24.45 1.85 -2.63
CA ASP A 135 -25.18 0.70 -2.08
C ASP A 135 -24.48 -0.66 -2.33
N SER A 136 -23.36 -0.65 -3.07
CA SER A 136 -22.64 -1.87 -3.40
C SER A 136 -21.93 -2.46 -2.18
N PRO A 137 -21.86 -3.79 -2.02
CA PRO A 137 -20.97 -4.44 -1.06
C PRO A 137 -19.48 -4.06 -1.22
N LYS A 138 -19.09 -3.53 -2.40
CA LYS A 138 -17.73 -3.06 -2.69
C LYS A 138 -17.49 -1.62 -2.26
N PHE A 139 -18.50 -0.89 -1.77
CA PHE A 139 -18.38 0.51 -1.42
C PHE A 139 -17.27 0.79 -0.39
N LEU A 140 -17.36 0.21 0.80
CA LEU A 140 -16.35 0.38 1.84
C LEU A 140 -14.98 -0.21 1.42
N PRO A 141 -14.89 -1.45 0.89
CA PRO A 141 -13.62 -1.97 0.37
C PRO A 141 -12.94 -1.06 -0.66
N ALA A 142 -13.71 -0.43 -1.56
CA ALA A 142 -13.16 0.47 -2.57
C ALA A 142 -12.55 1.73 -1.95
N TRP A 143 -13.16 2.32 -0.92
CA TRP A 143 -12.56 3.44 -0.18
C TRP A 143 -11.21 3.08 0.44
N LEU A 144 -11.09 1.88 1.00
CA LEU A 144 -9.85 1.41 1.63
C LEU A 144 -8.74 1.17 0.60
N GLU A 145 -9.08 0.53 -0.51
CA GLU A 145 -8.14 0.29 -1.61
C GLU A 145 -7.74 1.58 -2.30
N LEU A 146 -8.66 2.54 -2.44
CA LEU A 146 -8.37 3.88 -2.95
C LEU A 146 -7.35 4.63 -2.09
N LEU A 147 -7.55 4.65 -0.77
CA LEU A 147 -6.56 5.21 0.16
C LEU A 147 -5.21 4.53 0.03
N THR A 148 -5.20 3.20 -0.11
CA THR A 148 -3.96 2.42 -0.29
C THR A 148 -3.25 2.82 -1.59
N CYS A 149 -3.98 3.00 -2.68
CA CYS A 149 -3.41 3.46 -3.94
C CYS A 149 -2.77 4.85 -3.79
N TYR A 150 -3.46 5.78 -3.12
CA TYR A 150 -2.92 7.12 -2.90
C TYR A 150 -1.74 7.18 -1.93
N GLU A 151 -1.67 6.28 -0.94
CA GLU A 151 -0.50 6.12 -0.08
C GLU A 151 0.73 5.65 -0.87
N VAL A 152 0.56 4.69 -1.79
CA VAL A 152 1.67 4.22 -2.62
C VAL A 152 2.12 5.29 -3.62
N LEU A 153 1.19 6.09 -4.13
CA LEU A 153 1.48 7.22 -5.02
C LEU A 153 2.07 8.45 -4.30
N ASP A 154 2.17 8.40 -2.97
CA ASP A 154 2.58 9.54 -2.12
C ASP A 154 1.74 10.81 -2.38
N ASN A 155 0.48 10.63 -2.81
CA ASN A 155 -0.40 11.73 -3.16
C ASN A 155 -1.14 12.22 -1.92
N THR A 156 -0.42 12.95 -1.07
CA THR A 156 -0.93 13.45 0.21
C THR A 156 -2.21 14.30 0.06
N ASP A 157 -2.33 15.05 -1.03
CA ASP A 157 -3.53 15.86 -1.30
C ASP A 157 -4.75 15.00 -1.66
N ALA A 158 -4.55 13.92 -2.41
CA ALA A 158 -5.62 12.94 -2.68
C ALA A 158 -6.00 12.17 -1.40
N ILE A 159 -5.05 11.75 -0.57
CA ILE A 159 -5.33 11.12 0.73
C ILE A 159 -6.17 12.04 1.59
N ARG A 160 -5.77 13.32 1.73
CA ARG A 160 -6.49 14.31 2.54
C ARG A 160 -7.94 14.47 2.09
N ARG A 161 -8.16 14.65 0.78
CA ARG A 161 -9.50 14.79 0.20
C ARG A 161 -10.33 13.52 0.41
N THR A 162 -9.76 12.36 0.11
CA THR A 162 -10.41 11.05 0.27
C THR A 162 -10.83 10.82 1.72
N CYS A 163 -9.95 11.11 2.70
CA CYS A 163 -10.30 11.01 4.12
C CYS A 163 -11.44 11.97 4.52
N MET A 164 -11.40 13.23 4.05
CA MET A 164 -12.48 14.18 4.31
C MET A 164 -13.82 13.69 3.73
N ASP A 165 -13.81 13.12 2.53
CA ASP A 165 -15.03 12.62 1.90
C ASP A 165 -15.55 11.37 2.60
N MET A 166 -14.67 10.45 3.03
CA MET A 166 -15.05 9.35 3.92
C MET A 166 -15.71 9.84 5.21
N MET A 167 -15.16 10.87 5.86
CA MET A 167 -15.74 11.41 7.10
C MET A 167 -17.12 12.08 6.89
N LYS A 168 -17.46 12.50 5.68
CA LYS A 168 -18.81 13.01 5.34
C LYS A 168 -19.80 11.88 5.07
N VAL A 169 -19.32 10.80 4.47
CA VAL A 169 -20.14 9.68 4.02
C VAL A 169 -20.42 8.67 5.14
N PHE A 170 -19.43 8.39 5.97
CA PHE A 170 -19.52 7.38 7.02
C PHE A 170 -19.88 8.00 8.38
N PRO A 171 -20.71 7.32 9.21
CA PRO A 171 -21.04 7.79 10.55
C PRO A 171 -19.80 8.00 11.44
N PRO A 172 -19.77 9.02 12.33
CA PRO A 172 -18.62 9.31 13.20
C PRO A 172 -18.15 8.18 14.10
N ASP A 173 -19.04 7.27 14.48
CA ASP A 173 -18.76 6.11 15.33
C ASP A 173 -18.23 4.88 14.56
N SER A 174 -18.23 4.94 13.22
CA SER A 174 -17.76 3.85 12.37
C SER A 174 -16.23 3.72 12.34
N ASP A 175 -15.74 2.50 12.10
CA ASP A 175 -14.31 2.23 11.90
C ASP A 175 -13.76 2.98 10.68
N ALA A 176 -14.56 3.14 9.63
CA ALA A 176 -14.19 3.87 8.42
C ALA A 176 -13.92 5.36 8.72
N TYR A 177 -14.78 6.00 9.51
CA TYR A 177 -14.60 7.38 9.94
C TYR A 177 -13.33 7.53 10.78
N ARG A 178 -13.15 6.69 11.80
CA ARG A 178 -11.96 6.73 12.67
C ARG A 178 -10.67 6.46 11.90
N LEU A 179 -10.69 5.56 10.91
CA LEU A 179 -9.55 5.34 10.03
C LEU A 179 -9.20 6.60 9.23
N ALA A 180 -10.21 7.22 8.62
CA ALA A 180 -10.04 8.44 7.83
C ALA A 180 -9.52 9.61 8.69
N GLU A 181 -10.07 9.80 9.89
CA GLU A 181 -9.61 10.79 10.86
C GLU A 181 -8.15 10.57 11.24
N ASN A 182 -7.77 9.33 11.61
CA ASN A 182 -6.39 9.01 12.00
C ASN A 182 -5.39 9.22 10.84
N LYS A 183 -5.74 8.80 9.62
CA LYS A 183 -4.91 9.05 8.43
C LYS A 183 -4.79 10.54 8.13
N LEU A 184 -5.88 11.29 8.26
CA LEU A 184 -5.90 12.74 8.09
C LEU A 184 -4.99 13.43 9.12
N LEU A 185 -5.07 13.06 10.40
CA LEU A 185 -4.19 13.59 11.45
C LEU A 185 -2.72 13.28 11.18
N LYS A 186 -2.41 12.07 10.71
CA LYS A 186 -1.03 11.72 10.33
C LYS A 186 -0.53 12.53 9.14
N SER A 187 -1.39 12.78 8.14
CA SER A 187 -1.05 13.66 7.00
C SER A 187 -0.83 15.13 7.42
N LYS A 188 -1.41 15.53 8.57
CA LYS A 188 -1.43 16.87 9.15
C LYS A 188 -0.26 17.19 10.11
N ASN A 189 0.71 16.30 10.32
CA ASN A 189 1.96 16.67 11.00
C ASN A 189 2.85 17.67 10.20
N LEU A 190 2.35 18.20 9.08
CA LEU A 190 2.56 19.60 8.66
C LEU A 190 1.40 20.47 9.19
N ASP A 191 1.61 21.07 10.37
CA ASP A 191 0.96 22.24 10.97
C ASP A 191 -0.57 22.42 10.77
N ILE A 192 -1.39 21.98 11.73
CA ILE A 192 -2.82 22.35 11.82
C ILE A 192 -3.14 22.93 13.20
N PRO A 193 -3.83 24.09 13.27
CA PRO A 193 -4.26 24.70 14.51
C PRO A 193 -5.46 23.94 15.11
N GLY A 194 -5.28 23.42 16.32
CA GLY A 194 -6.36 23.12 17.28
C GLY A 194 -7.31 21.95 16.96
N PRO A 195 -8.06 21.48 17.99
CA PRO A 195 -8.99 20.36 17.85
C PRO A 195 -10.11 20.66 16.84
N LEU A 196 -10.48 19.67 16.04
CA LEU A 196 -11.63 19.76 15.14
C LEU A 196 -12.93 19.95 15.96
N PRO A 197 -13.89 20.74 15.45
CA PRO A 197 -15.16 20.95 16.14
C PRO A 197 -15.90 19.62 16.32
N ASP A 198 -16.42 19.42 17.53
CA ASP A 198 -17.22 18.26 17.91
C ASP A 198 -18.42 18.13 16.94
N PRO A 199 -18.58 16.99 16.24
CA PRO A 199 -19.70 16.77 15.33
C PRO A 199 -21.07 16.84 16.03
N GLN A 200 -21.13 16.75 17.36
CA GLN A 200 -22.36 16.94 18.14
C GLN A 200 -22.76 18.42 18.35
N ASN A 201 -21.88 19.38 18.03
CA ASN A 201 -22.11 20.81 18.18
C ASN A 201 -22.33 21.56 16.85
N ALA A 202 -22.43 20.87 15.72
CA ALA A 202 -22.65 21.48 14.40
C ALA A 202 -24.06 22.09 14.24
N ASP A 203 -25.01 21.71 15.10
CA ASP A 203 -26.40 22.19 15.06
C ASP A 203 -26.65 23.43 15.96
N ALA A 204 -25.61 23.99 16.60
CA ALA A 204 -25.75 25.11 17.54
C ALA A 204 -25.50 26.51 16.91
N ALA A 205 -25.47 26.61 15.58
CA ALA A 205 -25.29 27.87 14.86
C ALA A 205 -26.51 28.21 14.00
N GLU A 206 -27.61 28.58 14.65
CA GLU A 206 -28.68 29.43 14.10
C GLU A 206 -28.67 30.80 14.79
#